data_AF-A0A1E1M9E4-F1
#
_entry.id   AF-A0A1E1M9E4-F1
#
_cell.length_a   1.000
_cell.length_b   1.000
_cell.length_c   1.000
_cell.angle_alpha   90.00
_cell.angle_beta   90.00
_cell.angle_gamma   90.00
#
_symmetry.space_group_name_H-M   'P 1'
#
loop_
_entity.id
_entity.type
_entity.pdbx_description
1 polymer ?
#
loop_
_entity_poly.entity_id
_entity_poly.type
_entity_poly.pdbx_seq_one_letter_code
_entity_poly.pdbx_strand_id
1 'polypeptide(L)'
;MSPSPIRKVFKLLNDMVGGFGNEVIGTEMPPPPSYESIDHDPSNYKLIPQPRFPLRLYNPSQPPRIVATDVPQWNWSTTECKEWLVAVLMDLMDWDALAAARQADHLHGHGPNLYLSTPESWIDLLGVDNGKGIYAMLVGCRRRKGAVPQGVRIWHGVGQ
;
A
#
# COMPACT_ATOMS: atom_id res chain seq x y z
N MET A 1 -34.99 -1.21 -5.75
CA MET A 1 -33.76 -0.71 -5.10
C MET A 1 -32.73 -1.83 -5.13
N SER A 2 -31.63 -1.63 -5.88
CA SER A 2 -30.56 -2.62 -5.99
C SER A 2 -29.62 -2.50 -4.78
N PRO A 3 -29.24 -3.59 -4.08
CA PRO A 3 -28.34 -3.50 -2.95
C PRO A 3 -26.90 -3.18 -3.40
N SER A 4 -26.23 -2.29 -2.67
CA SER A 4 -24.84 -1.88 -2.88
C SER A 4 -23.89 -3.11 -2.91
N PRO A 5 -22.87 -3.14 -3.80
CA PRO A 5 -21.91 -4.24 -3.93
C PRO A 5 -21.25 -4.66 -2.61
N ILE A 6 -21.04 -3.71 -1.70
CA ILE A 6 -20.41 -3.91 -0.38
C ILE A 6 -21.23 -4.87 0.49
N ARG A 7 -22.57 -4.83 0.40
CA ARG A 7 -23.44 -5.74 1.17
C ARG A 7 -23.38 -7.18 0.68
N LYS A 8 -22.97 -7.43 -0.57
CA LYS A 8 -22.82 -8.79 -1.10
C LYS A 8 -21.54 -9.46 -0.61
N VAL A 9 -20.45 -8.69 -0.46
CA VAL A 9 -19.16 -9.18 0.05
C VAL A 9 -19.27 -9.54 1.53
N PHE A 10 -19.92 -8.70 2.34
CA PHE A 10 -20.13 -8.96 3.77
C PHE A 10 -20.98 -10.21 4.05
N LYS A 11 -21.97 -10.50 3.18
CA LYS A 11 -22.81 -11.70 3.33
C LYS A 11 -22.03 -12.99 3.02
N LEU A 12 -21.12 -12.96 2.06
CA LEU A 12 -20.27 -14.10 1.72
C LEU A 12 -19.26 -14.45 2.82
N LEU A 13 -18.77 -13.44 3.56
CA LEU A 13 -17.81 -13.66 4.66
C LEU A 13 -18.49 -14.21 5.94
N ASN A 14 -19.70 -13.75 6.26
CA ASN A 14 -20.44 -14.23 7.44
C ASN A 14 -20.91 -15.70 7.33
N ASP A 15 -21.14 -16.21 6.12
CA ASP A 15 -21.57 -17.59 5.91
C ASP A 15 -20.41 -18.61 5.99
N MET A 16 -19.15 -18.15 6.04
CA MET A 16 -17.94 -19.01 6.04
C MET A 16 -17.25 -19.15 7.42
N VAL A 17 -17.60 -18.33 8.40
CA VAL A 17 -16.97 -18.35 9.73
C VAL A 17 -18.06 -18.50 10.78
N GLY A 18 -18.22 -19.73 11.29
CA GLY A 18 -19.08 -20.02 12.42
C GLY A 18 -18.75 -19.11 13.60
N GLY A 19 -19.80 -18.55 14.21
CA GLY A 19 -19.70 -17.54 15.25
C GLY A 19 -18.83 -17.95 16.43
N PHE A 20 -18.11 -16.96 16.95
CA PHE A 20 -17.41 -17.07 18.22
C PHE A 20 -17.85 -15.98 19.18
N GLY A 21 -18.07 -16.44 20.41
CA GLY A 21 -18.73 -15.77 21.50
C GLY A 21 -17.96 -14.57 22.07
N ASN A 22 -18.74 -13.71 22.71
CA ASN A 22 -18.28 -12.66 23.59
C ASN A 22 -17.57 -13.26 24.81
N GLU A 23 -16.31 -12.91 25.03
CA GLU A 23 -15.73 -12.90 26.38
C GLU A 23 -15.00 -11.57 26.61
N VAL A 24 -15.55 -10.82 27.56
CA VAL A 24 -15.04 -9.54 28.07
C VAL A 24 -14.03 -9.86 29.16
N ILE A 25 -12.75 -9.53 28.95
CA ILE A 25 -11.75 -9.53 30.02
C ILE A 25 -11.36 -8.07 30.25
N GLY A 26 -11.83 -7.53 31.37
CA GLY A 26 -11.44 -6.22 31.85
C GLY A 26 -10.00 -6.24 32.36
N THR A 27 -9.15 -5.42 31.75
CA THR A 27 -7.89 -4.99 32.34
C THR A 27 -7.95 -3.49 32.48
N GLU A 28 -8.12 -3.01 33.72
CA GLU A 28 -8.04 -1.60 34.07
C GLU A 28 -6.68 -1.05 33.62
N MET A 29 -6.73 -0.03 32.76
CA MET A 29 -5.55 0.68 32.27
C MET A 29 -5.08 1.65 33.38
N PRO A 30 -3.80 1.65 33.77
CA PRO A 30 -3.31 2.61 34.75
C PRO A 30 -3.44 4.04 34.18
N PRO A 31 -3.70 5.04 35.04
CA PRO A 31 -3.85 6.42 34.58
C PRO A 31 -2.55 6.91 33.90
N PRO A 32 -2.66 7.71 32.83
CA PRO A 32 -1.48 8.28 32.19
C PRO A 32 -0.71 9.15 33.19
N PRO A 33 0.64 9.16 33.13
CA PRO A 33 1.43 10.06 33.95
C PRO A 33 1.00 11.50 33.67
N SER A 34 0.81 12.28 34.74
CA SER A 34 0.45 13.69 34.68
C SER A 34 1.43 14.43 33.76
N TYR A 35 0.89 15.12 32.75
CA TYR A 35 1.63 15.99 31.85
C TYR A 35 2.19 17.16 32.67
N GLU A 36 3.40 17.00 33.20
CA GLU A 36 4.19 18.15 33.65
C GLU A 36 4.46 19.02 32.45
N SER A 37 4.02 20.28 32.55
CA SER A 37 4.20 21.33 31.56
C SER A 37 5.69 21.53 31.30
N ILE A 38 6.22 20.85 30.29
CA ILE A 38 7.54 21.18 29.76
C ILE A 38 7.38 22.52 29.05
N ASP A 39 7.98 23.57 29.62
CA ASP A 39 8.16 24.86 28.98
C ASP A 39 8.98 24.66 27.70
N HIS A 40 8.30 24.35 26.60
CA HIS A 40 8.92 24.26 25.29
C HIS A 40 9.20 25.67 24.78
N ASP A 41 10.46 26.08 24.91
CA ASP A 41 11.03 27.19 24.16
C ASP A 41 10.84 26.94 22.65
N PRO A 42 10.02 27.74 21.95
CA PRO A 42 9.72 27.54 20.54
C PRO A 42 10.92 27.84 19.62
N SER A 43 12.09 28.22 20.14
CA SER A 43 13.27 28.56 19.32
C SER A 43 14.23 27.39 19.05
N ASN A 44 14.02 26.22 19.66
CA ASN A 44 14.95 25.08 19.56
C ASN A 44 14.46 23.91 18.68
N TYR A 45 13.58 24.18 17.70
CA TYR A 45 13.41 23.25 16.58
C TYR A 45 14.67 23.33 15.70
N LYS A 46 15.77 22.74 16.15
CA LYS A 46 16.86 22.39 15.25
C LYS A 46 16.23 21.67 14.08
N LEU A 47 16.38 22.26 12.90
CA LEU A 47 15.95 21.75 11.60
C LEU A 47 16.31 20.26 11.51
N ILE A 48 15.37 19.39 11.90
CA ILE A 48 15.45 17.98 11.57
C ILE A 48 15.50 17.98 10.05
N PRO A 49 16.53 17.39 9.43
CA PRO A 49 16.56 17.26 7.98
C PRO A 49 15.26 16.57 7.59
N GLN A 50 14.34 17.32 6.98
CA GLN A 50 13.10 16.72 6.54
C GLN A 50 13.50 15.64 5.56
N PRO A 51 13.13 14.36 5.80
CA PRO A 51 13.25 13.36 4.76
C PRO A 51 12.55 13.96 3.54
N ARG A 52 13.17 13.84 2.36
CA ARG A 52 12.69 14.38 1.08
C ARG A 52 11.39 13.71 0.63
N PHE A 53 10.41 13.55 1.52
CA PHE A 53 9.05 13.31 1.16
C PHE A 53 8.58 14.55 0.39
N PRO A 54 8.11 14.39 -0.85
CA PRO A 54 6.98 15.19 -1.20
C PRO A 54 5.83 14.70 -0.32
N LEU A 55 5.50 15.47 0.72
CA LEU A 55 4.14 15.54 1.29
C LEU A 55 3.06 15.75 0.20
N ARG A 56 3.45 15.94 -1.07
CA ARG A 56 2.56 15.98 -2.23
C ARG A 56 1.93 14.65 -2.60
N LEU A 57 2.50 13.49 -2.23
CA LEU A 57 1.92 12.20 -2.63
C LEU A 57 0.58 11.91 -1.95
N TYR A 58 0.37 12.50 -0.76
CA TYR A 58 -0.93 12.44 -0.09
C TYR A 58 -1.27 13.82 0.46
N ASN A 59 -1.83 14.66 -0.41
CA ASN A 59 -2.62 15.79 0.02
C ASN A 59 -4.07 15.31 0.16
N PRO A 60 -4.64 15.16 1.36
CA PRO A 60 -6.03 14.71 1.52
C PRO A 60 -7.05 15.64 0.84
N SER A 61 -6.64 16.85 0.45
CA SER A 61 -7.45 17.81 -0.29
C SER A 61 -7.43 17.62 -1.81
N GLN A 62 -6.58 16.72 -2.34
CA GLN A 62 -6.47 16.41 -3.77
C GLN A 62 -6.48 14.89 -3.94
N PRO A 63 -7.51 14.28 -4.56
CA PRO A 63 -7.54 12.84 -4.74
C PRO A 63 -6.32 12.40 -5.57
N PRO A 64 -5.73 11.23 -5.26
CA PRO A 64 -4.60 10.73 -6.02
C PRO A 64 -5.00 10.55 -7.49
N ARG A 65 -4.12 10.99 -8.41
CA ARG A 65 -4.38 10.88 -9.85
C ARG A 65 -4.39 9.44 -10.34
N ILE A 66 -3.70 8.56 -9.63
CA ILE A 66 -3.60 7.12 -9.88
C ILE A 66 -4.33 6.40 -8.76
N VAL A 67 -5.20 5.45 -9.12
CA VAL A 67 -5.97 4.62 -8.18
C VAL A 67 -5.49 3.16 -8.18
N ALA A 68 -5.83 2.41 -7.13
CA ALA A 68 -5.37 1.02 -6.97
C ALA A 68 -5.74 0.09 -8.14
N THR A 69 -6.85 0.39 -8.84
CA THR A 69 -7.36 -0.41 -9.96
C THR A 69 -6.78 -0.02 -11.33
N ASP A 70 -5.97 1.04 -11.38
CA ASP A 70 -5.27 1.41 -12.61
C ASP A 70 -4.29 0.34 -13.03
N VAL A 71 -4.07 0.25 -14.34
CA VAL A 71 -3.04 -0.63 -14.91
C VAL A 71 -1.70 0.07 -14.78
N PRO A 72 -0.69 -0.54 -14.13
CA PRO A 72 0.63 0.07 -14.10
C PRO A 72 1.20 0.27 -15.49
N GLN A 73 1.62 1.48 -15.83
CA GLN A 73 2.05 1.76 -17.19
C GLN A 73 3.56 1.56 -17.34
N TRP A 74 3.98 1.03 -18.49
CA TRP A 74 5.40 0.84 -18.83
C TRP A 74 6.19 2.14 -18.80
N ASN A 75 5.55 3.26 -19.12
CA ASN A 75 6.18 4.58 -19.21
C ASN A 75 6.01 5.41 -17.93
N TRP A 76 5.48 4.84 -16.84
CA TRP A 76 5.36 5.56 -15.58
C TRP A 76 6.73 5.91 -15.01
N SER A 77 6.82 7.14 -14.49
CA SER A 77 7.91 7.61 -13.66
C SER A 77 7.96 6.88 -12.32
N THR A 78 9.08 7.03 -11.59
CA THR A 78 9.20 6.52 -10.22
C THR A 78 8.10 7.04 -9.30
N THR A 79 7.72 8.32 -9.45
CA THR A 79 6.67 8.94 -8.64
C THR A 79 5.31 8.28 -8.90
N GLU A 80 4.93 8.09 -10.16
CA GLU A 80 3.67 7.42 -10.52
C GLU A 80 3.63 5.95 -10.04
N CYS A 81 4.75 5.24 -10.11
CA CYS A 81 4.85 3.88 -9.55
C CYS A 81 4.64 3.86 -8.03
N LYS A 82 5.22 4.83 -7.31
CA LYS A 82 5.03 4.97 -5.86
C LYS A 82 3.59 5.35 -5.51
N GLU A 83 2.97 6.28 -6.25
CA GLU A 83 1.55 6.65 -6.09
C GLU A 83 0.64 5.43 -6.23
N TRP A 84 0.84 4.64 -7.29
CA TRP A 84 0.08 3.42 -7.49
C TRP A 84 0.26 2.42 -6.35
N LEU A 85 1.50 2.19 -5.91
CA LEU A 85 1.78 1.26 -4.83
C LEU A 85 1.12 1.70 -3.52
N VAL A 86 1.18 2.99 -3.18
CA VAL A 86 0.45 3.54 -2.02
C VAL A 86 -1.05 3.28 -2.13
N ALA A 87 -1.65 3.56 -3.29
CA ALA A 87 -3.08 3.33 -3.50
C ALA A 87 -3.45 1.85 -3.33
N VAL A 88 -2.66 0.93 -3.88
CA VAL A 88 -2.90 -0.52 -3.72
C VAL A 88 -2.80 -0.95 -2.25
N LEU A 89 -1.78 -0.52 -1.53
CA LEU A 89 -1.59 -0.88 -0.12
C LEU A 89 -2.73 -0.36 0.76
N MET A 90 -3.22 0.85 0.49
CA MET A 90 -4.34 1.42 1.24
C MET A 90 -5.68 0.76 0.87
N ASP A 91 -6.04 0.76 -0.42
CA ASP A 91 -7.40 0.42 -0.86
C ASP A 91 -7.66 -1.09 -0.89
N LEU A 92 -6.61 -1.91 -1.10
CA LEU A 92 -6.75 -3.35 -1.29
C LEU A 92 -6.13 -4.18 -0.17
N MET A 93 -5.28 -3.58 0.68
CA MET A 93 -4.57 -4.29 1.75
C MET A 93 -4.79 -3.67 3.14
N ASP A 94 -5.61 -2.62 3.24
CA ASP A 94 -5.99 -1.94 4.49
C ASP A 94 -4.80 -1.36 5.28
N TRP A 95 -3.73 -0.95 4.60
CA TRP A 95 -2.62 -0.26 5.25
C TRP A 95 -2.99 1.19 5.57
N ASP A 96 -2.50 1.71 6.69
CA ASP A 96 -2.59 3.14 6.94
C ASP A 96 -1.71 3.94 5.95
N ALA A 97 -2.11 5.17 5.68
CA ALA A 97 -1.47 6.00 4.66
C ALA A 97 0.02 6.25 4.92
N LEU A 98 0.43 6.37 6.19
CA LEU A 98 1.82 6.65 6.52
C LEU A 98 2.69 5.40 6.33
N ALA A 99 2.21 4.23 6.75
CA ALA A 99 2.89 2.96 6.50
C ALA A 99 3.02 2.67 5.01
N ALA A 100 1.93 2.83 4.24
CA ALA A 100 1.93 2.63 2.79
C ALA A 100 2.93 3.56 2.09
N ALA A 101 2.96 4.84 2.45
CA ALA A 101 3.88 5.82 1.87
C ALA A 101 5.35 5.50 2.19
N ARG A 102 5.66 5.13 3.43
CA ARG A 102 7.02 4.70 3.83
C ARG A 102 7.45 3.46 3.05
N GLN A 103 6.55 2.50 2.91
CA GLN A 103 6.86 1.26 2.21
C GLN A 103 7.10 1.50 0.72
N ALA A 104 6.25 2.30 0.08
CA ALA A 104 6.42 2.68 -1.31
C ALA A 104 7.72 3.46 -1.55
N ASP A 105 8.26 4.16 -0.54
CA ASP A 105 9.52 4.89 -0.71
C ASP A 105 10.72 3.97 -0.98
N HIS A 106 10.66 2.73 -0.49
CA HIS A 106 11.64 1.68 -0.77
C HIS A 106 11.54 1.10 -2.19
N LEU A 107 10.48 1.41 -2.94
CA LEU A 107 10.40 1.06 -4.35
C LEU A 107 11.34 1.94 -5.17
N HIS A 108 12.29 1.32 -5.84
CA HIS A 108 13.23 2.00 -6.74
C HIS A 108 12.93 1.61 -8.19
N GLY A 109 13.10 2.57 -9.10
CA GLY A 109 12.90 2.36 -10.54
C GLY A 109 11.63 3.01 -11.08
N HIS A 110 11.22 2.57 -12.25
CA HIS A 110 10.16 3.16 -13.08
C HIS A 110 9.26 2.06 -13.65
N GLY A 111 8.25 2.38 -14.45
CA GLY A 111 7.22 1.46 -14.95
C GLY A 111 7.68 0.02 -15.28
N PRO A 112 8.77 -0.20 -16.03
CA PRO A 112 9.26 -1.54 -16.34
C PRO A 112 9.66 -2.35 -15.09
N ASN A 113 10.22 -1.71 -14.07
CA ASN A 113 10.65 -2.37 -12.84
C ASN A 113 9.48 -3.01 -12.10
N LEU A 114 8.28 -2.45 -12.17
CA LEU A 114 7.10 -3.07 -11.56
C LEU A 114 6.90 -4.48 -12.13
N TYR A 115 7.01 -4.63 -13.44
CA TYR A 115 6.78 -5.90 -14.13
C TYR A 115 7.97 -6.85 -14.16
N LEU A 116 9.20 -6.34 -14.00
CA LEU A 116 10.44 -7.13 -14.05
C LEU A 116 10.89 -7.65 -12.67
N SER A 117 10.37 -7.07 -11.58
CA SER A 117 10.63 -7.55 -10.22
C SER A 117 10.10 -8.97 -10.03
N THR A 118 10.93 -9.83 -9.43
CA THR A 118 10.56 -11.23 -9.17
C THR A 118 9.56 -11.32 -8.01
N PRO A 119 8.87 -12.45 -7.85
CA PRO A 119 8.03 -12.69 -6.67
C PRO A 119 8.79 -12.45 -5.35
N GLU A 120 10.04 -12.90 -5.29
CA GLU A 120 10.90 -12.79 -4.11
C GLU A 120 11.20 -11.32 -3.80
N SER A 121 11.51 -10.50 -4.81
CA SER A 121 11.73 -9.06 -4.61
C SER A 121 10.48 -8.36 -4.05
N TRP A 122 9.28 -8.77 -4.48
CA TRP A 122 8.04 -8.24 -3.92
C TRP A 122 7.76 -8.74 -2.50
N ILE A 123 8.10 -9.98 -2.19
CA ILE A 123 8.00 -10.56 -0.85
C ILE A 123 8.96 -9.88 0.11
N ASP A 124 10.21 -9.65 -0.30
CA ASP A 124 11.21 -8.93 0.49
C ASP A 124 10.76 -7.49 0.78
N LEU A 125 10.07 -6.88 -0.19
CA LEU A 125 9.56 -5.52 -0.04
C LEU A 125 8.30 -5.46 0.84
N LEU A 126 7.34 -6.37 0.72
CA LEU A 126 5.99 -6.19 1.30
C LEU A 126 5.55 -7.28 2.28
N GLY A 127 6.40 -8.29 2.49
CA GLY A 127 6.04 -9.52 3.17
C GLY A 127 5.37 -10.54 2.25
N VAL A 128 5.23 -11.77 2.75
CA VAL A 128 4.84 -12.94 1.96
C VAL A 128 3.50 -12.77 1.25
N ASP A 129 2.45 -12.37 1.99
CA ASP A 129 1.09 -12.34 1.45
C ASP A 129 0.88 -11.16 0.50
N ASN A 130 1.26 -9.96 0.93
CA ASN A 130 1.12 -8.75 0.11
C ASN A 130 2.03 -8.78 -1.12
N GLY A 131 3.27 -9.26 -0.97
CA GLY A 131 4.22 -9.39 -2.07
C GLY A 131 3.73 -10.34 -3.16
N LYS A 132 3.20 -11.51 -2.78
CA LYS A 132 2.57 -12.44 -3.73
C LYS A 132 1.34 -11.82 -4.40
N GLY A 133 0.51 -11.11 -3.64
CA GLY A 133 -0.67 -10.41 -4.15
C GLY A 133 -0.33 -9.40 -5.25
N ILE A 134 0.61 -8.49 -4.98
CA ILE A 134 1.06 -7.49 -5.95
C ILE A 134 1.68 -8.14 -7.19
N TYR A 135 2.55 -9.14 -7.00
CA TYR A 135 3.14 -9.86 -8.12
C TYR A 135 2.06 -10.49 -9.02
N ALA A 136 1.07 -11.17 -8.42
CA ALA A 136 -0.02 -11.78 -9.17
C ALA A 136 -0.86 -10.75 -9.94
N MET A 137 -1.15 -9.59 -9.32
CA MET A 137 -1.84 -8.48 -9.99
C MET A 137 -1.09 -7.99 -11.23
N LEU A 138 0.22 -7.76 -11.10
CA LEU A 138 1.09 -7.29 -12.18
C LEU A 138 1.19 -8.31 -13.32
N VAL A 139 1.35 -9.59 -12.99
CA VAL A 139 1.35 -10.67 -13.98
C VAL A 139 0.00 -10.75 -14.71
N GLY A 140 -1.11 -10.55 -14.00
CA GLY A 140 -2.46 -10.55 -14.56
C GLY A 140 -2.72 -9.38 -15.50
N CYS A 141 -2.19 -8.19 -15.21
CA CYS A 141 -2.43 -7.00 -16.01
C CYS A 141 -1.39 -6.73 -17.10
N ARG A 142 -0.25 -7.45 -17.15
CA ARG A 142 0.87 -7.21 -18.09
C ARG A 142 0.50 -7.17 -19.58
N ARG A 143 -0.64 -7.76 -19.98
CA ARG A 143 -1.14 -7.75 -21.37
C ARG A 143 -2.17 -6.66 -21.65
N ARG A 144 -2.52 -5.85 -20.65
CA ARG A 144 -3.44 -4.72 -20.80
C ARG A 144 -2.73 -3.55 -21.48
N LYS A 145 -3.52 -2.66 -22.08
CA LYS A 145 -3.01 -1.49 -22.81
C LYS A 145 -2.07 -0.66 -21.92
N GLY A 146 -0.88 -0.40 -22.45
CA GLY A 146 0.15 0.42 -21.82
C GLY A 146 0.95 -0.27 -20.71
N ALA A 147 0.62 -1.51 -20.33
CA ALA A 147 1.33 -2.28 -19.30
C ALA A 147 2.74 -2.69 -19.73
N VAL A 148 2.84 -3.60 -20.71
CA VAL A 148 4.11 -4.09 -21.28
C VAL A 148 4.02 -3.97 -22.82
N PRO A 149 5.01 -3.33 -23.48
CA PRO A 149 5.01 -3.18 -24.93
C PRO A 149 4.95 -4.51 -25.66
N GLN A 150 4.30 -4.51 -26.81
CA GLN A 150 4.25 -5.69 -27.67
C GLN A 150 5.67 -6.11 -28.09
N GLY A 151 5.96 -7.40 -27.99
CA GLY A 151 7.27 -7.97 -28.31
C GLY A 151 8.22 -8.10 -27.11
N VAL A 152 7.98 -7.39 -26.01
CA VAL A 152 8.74 -7.59 -24.77
C VAL A 152 8.29 -8.88 -24.09
N ARG A 153 9.24 -9.79 -23.86
CA ARG A 153 9.01 -11.01 -23.08
C ARG A 153 9.64 -10.84 -21.72
N ILE A 154 8.81 -10.95 -20.69
CA ILE A 154 9.26 -10.94 -19.30
C ILE A 154 9.43 -12.38 -18.84
N TRP A 155 10.63 -12.72 -18.39
CA TRP A 155 10.96 -14.03 -17.86
C TRP A 155 11.54 -13.85 -16.46
N HIS A 156 10.77 -14.29 -15.46
CA HIS A 156 11.26 -14.51 -14.10
C HIS A 156 11.58 -15.98 -14.04
N GLY A 157 12.85 -16.35 -14.21
CA GLY A 157 13.26 -17.75 -14.20
C GLY A 157 12.77 -18.47 -12.94
N VAL A 158 12.52 -19.77 -13.06
CA VAL A 158 12.37 -20.62 -11.87
C VAL A 158 13.79 -20.86 -11.37
N GLY A 159 14.10 -20.39 -10.16
CA GLY A 159 15.32 -20.82 -9.47
C GLY A 159 15.34 -22.35 -9.41
N GLN A 160 16.46 -22.94 -9.83
CA GLN A 160 16.71 -24.37 -9.66
C GLN A 160 16.85 -24.72 -8.18
#